data_AF-A0A3D2XFQ5-F1
#
_entry.id   AF-A0A3D2XFQ5-F1
#
_cell.length_a   1.000
_cell.length_b   1.000
_cell.length_c   1.000
_cell.angle_alpha   90.00
_cell.angle_beta   90.00
_cell.angle_gamma   90.00
#
_symmetry.space_group_name_H-M   'P 1'
#
loop_
_entity.id
_entity.type
_entity.pdbx_description
1 polymer ?
#
loop_
_entity_poly.entity_id
_entity_poly.type
_entity_poly.pdbx_seq_one_letter_code
_entity_poly.pdbx_strand_id
1 'polypeptide(L)'
;CEAGDIIPSDGEIVEGLATIDESAITGESAPVIREAGGDKSSVTGGTKVLSDRIVVKVTTEQGESFLDKMIALVEGASRQKTPNEIALTILLAGFTLVFIIVTVTLKPFADFAQTPITIAAFISLFVCLIPTTIGGLLSAIGIAGMDRALRANVITKSGKAVETAGDIDVLLLDKTGTITIGNRKATHFYAAEGIEEDRFIKAVVLSSMADDTPEGKSIIELAGIQPSAYKLEQPRFIKFTAETRSSGIDVGDTRIRKGASDAIRNLCEKKGNSFPDAVEQRVKHISSNGGTPLVVAENEQVIGVIELQDIIKPGIQERFERLRKMGIKTVMVTGDNPLTARYIAEKAGVDDFIAEAKPEDKMNYIRKEQSEGRLVAMMGDGTNDAPALAQADVGVAMNSGTQAAKEAGNMVDLDNDPTKLIEIVEIGKQLLMTRGTLTTFSIANDVAKYFAIVPALFVSSIPALQALNIMQLSSPETAILSAVIFNAIIIPLLIPLALKGVAYKPIGASALLRRNLFIYGLGGIIIPFIGIKLIDIVVSLFY
;
A
#
# COMPACT_ATOMS: atom_id res chain seq x y z
N CYS A 1 -16.08 34.83 2.10
CA CYS A 1 -15.60 34.19 0.86
C CYS A 1 -16.65 34.40 -0.22
N GLU A 2 -16.21 34.72 -1.43
CA GLU A 2 -17.04 34.87 -2.63
C GLU A 2 -16.75 33.74 -3.61
N ALA A 3 -17.58 33.57 -4.64
CA ALA A 3 -17.40 32.52 -5.64
C ALA A 3 -16.00 32.56 -6.30
N GLY A 4 -15.32 31.42 -6.29
CA GLY A 4 -13.93 31.27 -6.74
C GLY A 4 -12.91 31.24 -5.61
N ASP A 5 -13.24 31.77 -4.43
CA ASP A 5 -12.33 31.79 -3.29
C ASP A 5 -12.14 30.40 -2.68
N ILE A 6 -10.94 30.16 -2.15
CA ILE A 6 -10.66 29.05 -1.26
C ILE A 6 -11.00 29.49 0.17
N ILE A 7 -11.69 28.63 0.92
CA ILE A 7 -12.02 28.86 2.31
C ILE A 7 -10.72 28.81 3.12
N PRO A 8 -10.34 29.88 3.85
CA PRO A 8 -9.02 29.99 4.45
C PRO A 8 -8.84 29.13 5.72
N SER A 9 -9.91 28.83 6.45
CA SER A 9 -9.88 28.05 7.69
C SER A 9 -11.26 27.43 7.97
N ASP A 10 -11.30 26.41 8.84
CA ASP A 10 -12.54 25.76 9.23
C ASP A 10 -13.44 26.72 10.03
N GLY A 11 -14.75 26.56 9.88
CA GLY A 11 -15.71 27.42 10.54
C GLY A 11 -17.15 27.05 10.29
N GLU A 12 -18.04 27.93 10.72
CA GLU A 12 -19.47 27.84 10.45
C GLU A 12 -19.94 29.07 9.67
N ILE A 13 -20.79 28.85 8.66
CA ILE A 13 -21.45 29.92 7.92
C ILE A 13 -22.44 30.62 8.84
N VAL A 14 -22.22 31.91 9.07
CA VAL A 14 -23.11 32.78 9.85
C VAL A 14 -24.06 33.57 8.96
N GLU A 15 -23.69 33.83 7.71
CA GLU A 15 -24.55 34.49 6.72
C GLU A 15 -24.31 33.93 5.31
N GLY A 16 -25.39 33.78 4.54
CA GLY A 16 -25.37 33.35 3.15
C GLY A 16 -25.58 31.85 2.94
N LEU A 17 -25.63 31.48 1.66
CA LEU A 17 -25.75 30.11 1.17
C LEU A 17 -24.90 30.01 -0.09
N ALA A 18 -24.13 28.94 -0.22
CA ALA A 18 -23.27 28.70 -1.38
C ALA A 18 -23.11 27.21 -1.66
N THR A 19 -22.74 26.91 -2.91
CA THR A 19 -22.25 25.58 -3.26
C THR A 19 -20.73 25.55 -3.08
N ILE A 20 -20.20 24.52 -2.42
CA ILE A 20 -18.80 24.38 -2.06
C ILE A 20 -18.25 23.10 -2.69
N ASP A 21 -17.10 23.23 -3.33
CA ASP A 21 -16.29 22.14 -3.83
C ASP A 21 -15.38 21.63 -2.69
N GLU A 22 -15.79 20.51 -2.10
CA GLU A 22 -15.04 19.83 -1.05
C GLU A 22 -14.07 18.76 -1.61
N SER A 23 -13.85 18.71 -2.93
CA SER A 23 -13.02 17.68 -3.58
C SER A 23 -11.60 17.60 -3.04
N ALA A 24 -11.05 18.72 -2.56
CA ALA A 24 -9.73 18.78 -1.92
C ALA A 24 -9.64 17.93 -0.63
N ILE A 25 -10.78 17.62 -0.01
CA ILE A 25 -10.88 16.95 1.30
C ILE A 25 -11.64 15.64 1.23
N THR A 26 -12.70 15.57 0.43
CA THR A 26 -13.54 14.36 0.30
C THR A 26 -13.19 13.53 -0.93
N GLY A 27 -12.48 14.12 -1.90
CA GLY A 27 -12.14 13.47 -3.18
C GLY A 27 -13.32 13.37 -4.15
N GLU A 28 -14.53 13.68 -3.67
CA GLU A 28 -15.75 13.67 -4.46
C GLU A 28 -15.87 14.96 -5.26
N SER A 29 -16.06 14.84 -6.58
CA SER A 29 -16.19 16.00 -7.48
C SER A 29 -17.57 16.67 -7.43
N ALA A 30 -18.52 16.10 -6.68
CA ALA A 30 -19.87 16.63 -6.55
C ALA A 30 -19.89 17.78 -5.54
N PRO A 31 -20.33 18.99 -5.93
CA PRO A 31 -20.33 20.13 -5.02
C PRO A 31 -21.49 20.04 -4.02
N VAL A 32 -21.24 20.53 -2.80
CA VAL A 32 -22.13 20.40 -1.64
C VAL A 32 -22.73 21.76 -1.30
N ILE A 33 -24.04 21.82 -1.03
CA ILE A 33 -24.71 23.06 -0.61
C ILE A 33 -24.53 23.24 0.91
N ARG A 34 -24.06 24.43 1.30
CA ARG A 34 -23.86 24.84 2.70
C ARG A 34 -24.58 26.15 2.96
N GLU A 35 -25.23 26.27 4.11
CA GLU A 35 -26.11 27.41 4.44
C GLU A 35 -26.01 27.84 5.90
N ALA A 36 -26.26 29.14 6.15
CA ALA A 36 -26.31 29.68 7.50
C ALA A 36 -27.51 29.16 8.31
N GLY A 37 -27.30 28.94 9.62
CA GLY A 37 -28.40 28.72 10.58
C GLY A 37 -29.04 27.34 10.59
N GLY A 38 -28.46 26.35 9.90
CA GLY A 38 -28.89 24.95 9.92
C GLY A 38 -27.73 23.97 10.16
N ASP A 39 -28.04 22.67 10.12
CA ASP A 39 -27.07 21.57 10.35
C ASP A 39 -25.97 21.49 9.26
N LYS A 40 -26.13 22.23 8.15
CA LYS A 40 -25.18 22.28 7.03
C LYS A 40 -24.33 23.56 7.02
N SER A 41 -24.18 24.23 8.16
CA SER A 41 -23.41 25.48 8.27
C SER A 41 -21.90 25.26 8.32
N SER A 42 -21.42 24.07 8.71
CA SER A 42 -19.99 23.81 8.84
C SER A 42 -19.27 23.78 7.47
N VAL A 43 -18.11 24.41 7.41
CA VAL A 43 -17.22 24.45 6.24
C VAL A 43 -15.78 24.17 6.64
N THR A 44 -15.00 23.61 5.71
CA THR A 44 -13.63 23.19 5.97
C THR A 44 -12.64 24.03 5.16
N GLY A 45 -11.56 24.48 5.81
CA GLY A 45 -10.47 25.21 5.19
C GLY A 45 -9.80 24.38 4.10
N GLY A 46 -9.45 25.03 2.98
CA GLY A 46 -8.89 24.39 1.78
C GLY A 46 -9.93 23.97 0.73
N THR A 47 -11.22 23.99 1.05
CA THR A 47 -12.32 23.77 0.08
C THR A 47 -12.64 25.06 -0.69
N LYS A 48 -13.29 24.97 -1.86
CA LYS A 48 -13.52 26.14 -2.74
C LYS A 48 -14.98 26.51 -2.83
N VAL A 49 -15.30 27.80 -2.70
CA VAL A 49 -16.64 28.33 -2.92
C VAL A 49 -16.91 28.39 -4.43
N LEU A 50 -17.98 27.76 -4.91
CA LEU A 50 -18.34 27.74 -6.33
C LEU A 50 -19.41 28.74 -6.71
N SER A 51 -20.34 29.05 -5.80
CA SER A 51 -21.45 29.98 -6.06
C SER A 51 -21.62 30.97 -4.91
N ASP A 52 -22.21 32.13 -5.24
CA ASP A 52 -22.68 33.12 -4.28
C ASP A 52 -21.58 33.63 -3.33
N ARG A 53 -21.99 34.10 -2.14
CA ARG A 53 -21.11 34.65 -1.11
C ARG A 53 -21.55 34.16 0.26
N ILE A 54 -20.56 33.77 1.06
CA ILE A 54 -20.74 33.32 2.44
C ILE A 54 -19.86 34.12 3.40
N VAL A 55 -20.39 34.34 4.61
CA VAL A 55 -19.64 34.85 5.75
C VAL A 55 -19.45 33.68 6.72
N VAL A 56 -18.19 33.35 6.98
CA VAL A 56 -17.80 32.21 7.81
C VAL A 56 -17.20 32.75 9.11
N LYS A 57 -17.69 32.26 10.24
CA LYS A 57 -17.06 32.45 11.55
C LYS A 57 -16.09 31.30 11.77
N VAL A 58 -14.81 31.61 11.88
CA VAL A 58 -13.78 30.62 12.21
C VAL A 58 -14.06 30.05 13.60
N THR A 59 -14.13 28.72 13.70
CA THR A 59 -14.43 28.00 14.94
C THR A 59 -13.23 27.23 15.50
N THR A 60 -12.20 26.99 14.69
CA THR A 60 -11.00 26.23 15.08
C THR A 60 -9.84 27.15 15.45
N GLU A 61 -9.08 26.76 16.47
CA GLU A 61 -7.82 27.42 16.85
C GLU A 61 -6.66 27.04 15.91
N GLN A 62 -5.57 27.81 15.98
CA GLN A 62 -4.38 27.57 15.17
C GLN A 62 -3.75 26.21 15.51
N GLY A 63 -3.51 25.37 14.49
CA GLY A 63 -2.99 24.01 14.68
C GLY A 63 -4.06 22.94 14.93
N GLU A 64 -5.34 23.33 15.04
CA GLU A 64 -6.46 22.40 15.22
C GLU A 64 -7.39 22.30 14.00
N SER A 65 -7.05 22.99 12.90
CA SER A 65 -7.80 22.89 11.66
C SER A 65 -7.77 21.45 11.12
N PHE A 66 -8.75 21.09 10.30
CA PHE A 66 -8.85 19.79 9.66
C PHE A 66 -7.59 19.50 8.84
N LEU A 67 -7.07 20.49 8.11
CA LEU A 67 -5.80 20.41 7.40
C LEU A 67 -4.61 20.22 8.35
N ASP A 68 -4.53 20.97 9.46
CA ASP A 68 -3.45 20.79 10.45
C ASP A 68 -3.49 19.41 11.09
N LYS A 69 -4.67 18.87 11.38
CA LYS A 69 -4.84 17.49 11.86
C LYS A 69 -4.37 16.49 10.82
N MET A 70 -4.69 16.68 9.54
CA MET A 70 -4.16 15.84 8.46
C MET A 70 -2.64 15.97 8.34
N ILE A 71 -2.08 17.18 8.41
CA ILE A 71 -0.64 17.44 8.34
C ILE A 71 0.08 16.78 9.51
N ALA A 72 -0.41 16.95 10.74
CA ALA A 72 0.17 16.32 11.93
C ALA A 72 0.14 14.79 11.85
N LEU A 73 -0.92 14.22 11.25
CA LEU A 73 -1.02 12.78 10.98
C LEU A 73 0.00 12.30 9.93
N VAL A 74 0.38 13.16 8.98
CA VAL A 74 1.37 12.85 7.92
C VAL A 74 2.82 13.12 8.37
N GLU A 75 3.09 14.22 9.06
CA GLU A 75 4.44 14.63 9.50
C GLU A 75 5.04 13.70 10.56
N GLY A 76 4.20 13.02 11.36
CA GLY A 76 4.64 11.97 12.27
C GLY A 76 5.33 10.78 11.59
N ALA A 77 5.19 10.63 10.27
CA ALA A 77 5.70 9.53 9.45
C ALA A 77 7.04 9.83 8.74
N SER A 78 7.93 10.62 9.36
CA SER A 78 9.24 10.96 8.77
C SER A 78 10.19 9.74 8.66
N ARG A 79 11.18 9.83 7.75
CA ARG A 79 12.10 8.75 7.36
C ARG A 79 12.90 8.20 8.54
N GLN A 80 12.46 7.08 9.07
CA GLN A 80 13.20 6.26 10.02
C GLN A 80 13.93 5.12 9.31
N LYS A 81 15.03 4.62 9.89
CA LYS A 81 15.64 3.35 9.46
C LYS A 81 14.63 2.21 9.62
N THR A 82 14.73 1.17 8.79
CA THR A 82 13.83 0.02 8.94
C THR A 82 14.18 -0.78 10.19
N PRO A 83 13.21 -1.46 10.83
CA PRO A 83 13.50 -2.32 11.98
C PRO A 83 14.61 -3.33 11.70
N ASN A 84 14.64 -3.91 10.50
CA ASN A 84 15.66 -4.86 10.10
C ASN A 84 17.01 -4.20 9.80
N GLU A 85 17.05 -2.99 9.20
CA GLU A 85 18.29 -2.21 9.08
C GLU A 85 18.86 -1.87 10.47
N ILE A 86 18.00 -1.50 11.43
CA ILE A 86 18.39 -1.24 12.82
C ILE A 86 18.94 -2.51 13.46
N ALA A 87 18.21 -3.63 13.38
CA ALA A 87 18.62 -4.90 13.96
C ALA A 87 19.99 -5.35 13.41
N LEU A 88 20.19 -5.27 12.10
CA LEU A 88 21.47 -5.60 11.49
C LEU A 88 22.55 -4.60 11.91
N THR A 89 22.27 -3.30 11.96
CA THR A 89 23.23 -2.30 12.42
C THR A 89 23.69 -2.58 13.85
N ILE A 90 22.77 -2.97 14.74
CA ILE A 90 23.09 -3.35 16.12
C ILE A 90 23.99 -4.60 16.13
N LEU A 91 23.67 -5.62 15.33
CA LEU A 91 24.50 -6.82 15.21
C LEU A 91 25.91 -6.50 14.72
N LEU A 92 26.03 -5.68 13.67
CA LEU A 92 27.32 -5.26 13.09
C LEU A 92 28.13 -4.40 14.07
N ALA A 93 27.48 -3.50 14.81
CA ALA A 93 28.11 -2.73 15.87
C ALA A 93 28.61 -3.63 17.00
N GLY A 94 27.81 -4.64 17.40
CA GLY A 94 28.19 -5.66 18.37
C GLY A 94 29.43 -6.44 17.94
N PHE A 95 29.47 -6.95 16.71
CA PHE A 95 30.66 -7.61 16.16
C PHE A 95 31.87 -6.70 16.11
N THR A 96 31.69 -5.46 15.65
CA THR A 96 32.78 -4.47 15.60
C THR A 96 33.36 -4.24 16.99
N LEU A 97 32.51 -4.09 18.01
CA LEU A 97 32.96 -3.95 19.41
C LEU A 97 33.72 -5.19 19.89
N VAL A 98 33.21 -6.40 19.62
CA VAL A 98 33.91 -7.66 19.95
C VAL A 98 35.29 -7.71 19.30
N PHE A 99 35.40 -7.38 18.01
CA PHE A 99 36.68 -7.42 17.29
C PHE A 99 37.64 -6.31 17.73
N ILE A 100 37.15 -5.15 18.15
CA ILE A 100 37.97 -4.13 18.83
C ILE A 100 38.54 -4.72 20.12
N ILE A 101 37.71 -5.34 20.97
CA ILE A 101 38.18 -5.93 22.23
C ILE A 101 39.22 -7.02 21.96
N VAL A 102 38.96 -7.93 21.02
CA VAL A 102 39.88 -9.00 20.63
C VAL A 102 41.22 -8.43 20.15
N THR A 103 41.20 -7.46 19.23
CA THR A 103 42.44 -6.90 18.66
C THR A 103 43.24 -6.08 19.67
N VAL A 104 42.58 -5.31 20.53
CA VAL A 104 43.22 -4.52 21.60
C VAL A 104 43.82 -5.42 22.67
N THR A 105 43.08 -6.44 23.12
CA THR A 105 43.57 -7.39 24.15
C THR A 105 44.64 -8.33 23.63
N LEU A 106 44.75 -8.52 22.32
CA LEU A 106 45.82 -9.30 21.71
C LEU A 106 47.21 -8.67 21.92
N LYS A 107 47.31 -7.33 22.05
CA LYS A 107 48.59 -6.63 22.27
C LYS A 107 49.29 -7.05 23.58
N PRO A 108 48.67 -6.94 24.77
CA PRO A 108 49.31 -7.39 26.00
C PRO A 108 49.61 -8.90 26.01
N PHE A 109 48.80 -9.74 25.36
CA PHE A 109 49.11 -11.16 25.21
C PHE A 109 50.32 -11.42 24.32
N ALA A 110 50.42 -10.70 23.19
CA ALA A 110 51.58 -10.78 22.31
C ALA A 110 52.86 -10.30 23.02
N ASP A 111 52.77 -9.21 23.80
CA ASP A 111 53.89 -8.70 24.60
C ASP A 111 54.33 -9.70 25.68
N PHE A 112 53.37 -10.31 26.38
CA PHE A 112 53.65 -11.37 27.36
C PHE A 112 54.33 -12.59 26.71
N ALA A 113 53.86 -12.99 25.54
CA ALA A 113 54.44 -14.08 24.74
C ALA A 113 55.71 -13.69 23.98
N GLN A 114 56.22 -12.47 24.17
CA GLN A 114 57.40 -11.92 23.49
C GLN A 114 57.32 -12.04 21.95
N THR A 115 56.10 -11.91 21.41
CA THR A 115 55.81 -11.99 19.97
C THR A 115 55.66 -10.58 19.40
N PRO A 116 56.62 -10.07 18.60
CA PRO A 116 56.53 -8.74 18.02
C PRO A 116 55.51 -8.73 16.86
N ILE A 117 54.29 -8.27 17.13
CA ILE A 117 53.26 -8.06 16.10
C ILE A 117 53.30 -6.60 15.64
N THR A 118 53.41 -6.37 14.33
CA THR A 118 53.41 -5.02 13.76
C THR A 118 52.03 -4.38 13.86
N ILE A 119 51.98 -3.05 13.97
CA ILE A 119 50.71 -2.29 13.95
C ILE A 119 49.93 -2.57 12.66
N ALA A 120 50.64 -2.71 11.52
CA ALA A 120 50.03 -3.06 10.24
C ALA A 120 49.32 -4.42 10.27
N ALA A 121 49.88 -5.41 10.96
CA ALA A 121 49.27 -6.74 11.10
C ALA A 121 48.03 -6.70 12.01
N PHE A 122 48.04 -5.89 13.09
CA PHE A 122 46.84 -5.65 13.91
C PHE A 122 45.71 -4.98 13.11
N ILE A 123 46.05 -3.94 12.33
CA ILE A 123 45.06 -3.25 11.47
C ILE A 123 44.51 -4.22 10.42
N SER A 124 45.37 -5.04 9.82
CA SER A 124 44.97 -6.04 8.82
C SER A 124 44.03 -7.10 9.41
N LEU A 125 44.35 -7.61 10.60
CA LEU A 125 43.47 -8.51 11.35
C LEU A 125 42.11 -7.85 11.62
N PHE A 126 42.12 -6.63 12.16
CA PHE A 126 40.89 -5.91 12.48
C PHE A 126 40.01 -5.68 11.25
N VAL A 127 40.58 -5.16 10.16
CA VAL A 127 39.84 -4.90 8.91
C VAL A 127 39.27 -6.17 8.29
N CYS A 128 40.00 -7.30 8.37
CA CYS A 128 39.51 -8.58 7.87
C CYS A 128 38.35 -9.13 8.71
N LEU A 129 38.37 -8.95 10.04
CA LEU A 129 37.33 -9.48 10.92
C LEU A 129 36.07 -8.62 10.95
N ILE A 130 36.17 -7.29 10.86
CA ILE A 130 34.98 -6.43 10.80
C ILE A 130 34.11 -6.84 9.60
N PRO A 131 32.77 -6.86 9.76
CA PRO A 131 31.83 -7.26 8.71
C PRO A 131 31.67 -6.18 7.61
N THR A 132 32.79 -5.81 6.98
CA THR A 132 32.91 -4.79 5.93
C THR A 132 32.15 -5.18 4.67
N THR A 133 32.07 -6.47 4.35
CA THR A 133 31.35 -6.99 3.18
C THR A 133 29.87 -6.63 3.19
N ILE A 134 29.15 -6.96 4.28
CA ILE A 134 27.73 -6.60 4.41
C ILE A 134 27.57 -5.10 4.68
N GLY A 135 28.46 -4.49 5.47
CA GLY A 135 28.45 -3.06 5.77
C GLY A 135 28.47 -2.18 4.52
N GLY A 136 29.29 -2.52 3.52
CA GLY A 136 29.37 -1.80 2.25
C GLY A 136 28.22 -2.09 1.28
N LEU A 137 27.61 -3.27 1.35
CA LEU A 137 26.56 -3.69 0.41
C LEU A 137 25.15 -3.30 0.85
N LEU A 138 24.93 -2.96 2.12
CA LEU A 138 23.62 -2.59 2.67
C LEU A 138 22.93 -1.48 1.87
N SER A 139 23.65 -0.40 1.58
CA SER A 139 23.13 0.74 0.80
C SER A 139 22.80 0.34 -0.63
N ALA A 140 23.63 -0.51 -1.26
CA ALA A 140 23.42 -0.98 -2.62
C ALA A 140 22.14 -1.84 -2.73
N ILE A 141 21.88 -2.71 -1.75
CA ILE A 141 20.66 -3.52 -1.69
C ILE A 141 19.42 -2.62 -1.60
N GLY A 142 19.45 -1.59 -0.75
CA GLY A 142 18.35 -0.63 -0.62
C GLY A 142 18.05 0.11 -1.93
N ILE A 143 19.09 0.60 -2.61
CA ILE A 143 18.96 1.27 -3.91
C ILE A 143 18.39 0.33 -4.98
N ALA A 144 18.88 -0.91 -5.05
CA ALA A 144 18.37 -1.92 -5.97
C ALA A 144 16.91 -2.31 -5.70
N GLY A 145 16.46 -2.22 -4.45
CA GLY A 145 15.06 -2.37 -4.08
C GLY A 145 14.16 -1.31 -4.70
N MET A 146 14.55 -0.04 -4.54
CA MET A 146 13.82 1.09 -5.11
C MET A 146 13.81 1.05 -6.64
N ASP A 147 14.94 0.71 -7.27
CA ASP A 147 15.02 0.57 -8.73
C ASP A 147 14.08 -0.54 -9.26
N ARG A 148 13.99 -1.67 -8.56
CA ARG A 148 13.05 -2.75 -8.92
C ARG A 148 11.60 -2.36 -8.72
N ALA A 149 11.27 -1.65 -7.64
CA ALA A 149 9.92 -1.12 -7.44
C ALA A 149 9.53 -0.13 -8.56
N LEU A 150 10.46 0.74 -8.97
CA LEU A 150 10.24 1.66 -10.08
C LEU A 150 10.02 0.93 -11.41
N ARG A 151 10.76 -0.15 -11.68
CA ARG A 151 10.55 -1.00 -12.88
C ARG A 151 9.20 -1.73 -12.86
N ALA A 152 8.62 -1.95 -11.69
CA ALA A 152 7.25 -2.41 -11.52
C ALA A 152 6.24 -1.25 -11.57
N ASN A 153 6.64 -0.07 -12.07
CA ASN A 153 5.85 1.17 -12.09
C ASN A 153 5.26 1.54 -10.70
N VAL A 154 6.06 1.39 -9.64
CA VAL A 154 5.72 1.86 -8.30
C VAL A 154 6.76 2.86 -7.84
N ILE A 155 6.33 4.09 -7.56
CA ILE A 155 7.20 5.12 -7.01
C ILE A 155 7.24 4.95 -5.49
N THR A 156 8.43 4.90 -4.92
CA THR A 156 8.63 4.70 -3.48
C THR A 156 9.33 5.91 -2.90
N LYS A 157 8.77 6.54 -1.86
CA LYS A 157 9.42 7.69 -1.20
C LYS A 157 10.69 7.32 -0.45
N SER A 158 10.81 6.04 -0.07
CA SER A 158 11.99 5.52 0.61
C SER A 158 12.17 4.03 0.38
N GLY A 159 13.41 3.55 0.48
CA GLY A 159 13.70 2.11 0.52
C GLY A 159 13.10 1.39 1.72
N LYS A 160 12.73 2.13 2.79
CA LYS A 160 12.03 1.58 3.96
C LYS A 160 10.67 1.00 3.56
N ALA A 161 9.90 1.74 2.78
CA ALA A 161 8.58 1.29 2.34
C ALA A 161 8.68 -0.06 1.60
N VAL A 162 9.66 -0.20 0.69
CA VAL A 162 9.85 -1.44 -0.09
C VAL A 162 10.25 -2.60 0.80
N GLU A 163 11.10 -2.36 1.79
CA GLU A 163 11.52 -3.39 2.73
C GLU A 163 10.37 -3.82 3.65
N THR A 164 9.68 -2.87 4.28
CA THR A 164 8.52 -3.15 5.14
C THR A 164 7.45 -3.90 4.38
N ALA A 165 7.31 -3.64 3.07
CA ALA A 165 6.35 -4.37 2.25
C ALA A 165 6.63 -5.88 2.16
N GLY A 166 7.88 -6.31 2.37
CA GLY A 166 8.23 -7.73 2.42
C GLY A 166 7.72 -8.46 3.66
N ASP A 167 7.49 -7.74 4.75
CA ASP A 167 7.08 -8.28 6.05
C ASP A 167 5.62 -7.93 6.40
N ILE A 168 4.82 -7.43 5.45
CA ILE A 168 3.39 -7.16 5.68
C ILE A 168 2.67 -8.45 6.10
N ASP A 169 1.87 -8.36 7.16
CA ASP A 169 1.01 -9.43 7.66
C ASP A 169 -0.45 -9.23 7.22
N VAL A 170 -0.90 -7.97 7.18
CA VAL A 170 -2.29 -7.61 6.88
C VAL A 170 -2.33 -6.55 5.79
N LEU A 171 -3.15 -6.79 4.76
CA LEU A 171 -3.43 -5.86 3.69
C LEU A 171 -4.87 -5.37 3.79
N LEU A 172 -5.05 -4.08 4.06
CA LEU A 172 -6.31 -3.38 3.91
C LEU A 172 -6.43 -2.86 2.49
N LEU A 173 -7.54 -3.17 1.85
CA LEU A 173 -7.92 -2.56 0.59
C LEU A 173 -9.21 -1.79 0.80
N ASP A 174 -9.28 -0.56 0.31
CA ASP A 174 -10.60 0.01 0.04
C ASP A 174 -11.36 -0.89 -0.96
N LYS A 175 -12.67 -0.72 -1.14
CA LYS A 175 -13.45 -1.50 -2.11
C LYS A 175 -13.51 -0.79 -3.46
N THR A 176 -13.73 0.51 -3.45
CA THR A 176 -14.00 1.30 -4.65
C THR A 176 -12.69 1.58 -5.38
N GLY A 177 -12.63 1.32 -6.68
CA GLY A 177 -11.43 1.59 -7.50
C GLY A 177 -10.27 0.61 -7.32
N THR A 178 -10.22 -0.12 -6.20
CA THR A 178 -9.24 -1.16 -5.87
C THR A 178 -9.76 -2.55 -6.23
N ILE A 179 -10.70 -3.12 -5.46
CA ILE A 179 -11.29 -4.46 -5.68
C ILE A 179 -12.24 -4.45 -6.87
N THR A 180 -12.96 -3.34 -7.01
CA THR A 180 -13.95 -3.12 -8.06
C THR A 180 -13.44 -2.12 -9.08
N ILE A 181 -14.11 -2.03 -10.23
CA ILE A 181 -13.78 -1.02 -11.26
C ILE A 181 -14.09 0.40 -10.76
N GLY A 182 -14.85 0.56 -9.67
CA GLY A 182 -15.08 1.82 -8.98
C GLY A 182 -16.35 2.57 -9.40
N ASN A 183 -17.11 2.05 -10.38
CA ASN A 183 -18.40 2.60 -10.77
C ASN A 183 -19.46 1.51 -10.72
N ARG A 184 -20.56 1.76 -10.00
CA ARG A 184 -21.74 0.89 -10.02
C ARG A 184 -22.39 1.01 -11.39
N LYS A 185 -22.46 -0.09 -12.14
CA LYS A 185 -23.08 -0.12 -13.47
C LYS A 185 -24.45 -0.78 -13.40
N ALA A 186 -25.39 -0.28 -14.19
CA ALA A 186 -26.65 -0.98 -14.43
C ALA A 186 -26.38 -2.34 -15.05
N THR A 187 -27.01 -3.38 -14.51
CA THR A 187 -26.89 -4.77 -15.00
C THR A 187 -28.22 -5.35 -15.46
N HIS A 188 -29.32 -5.04 -14.75
CA HIS A 188 -30.63 -5.59 -15.04
C HIS A 188 -31.75 -4.57 -14.82
N PHE A 189 -32.83 -4.76 -15.58
CA PHE A 189 -34.09 -4.02 -15.48
C PHE A 189 -35.19 -5.00 -15.05
N TYR A 190 -35.94 -4.64 -14.01
CA TYR A 190 -37.04 -5.43 -13.49
C TYR A 190 -38.32 -4.60 -13.49
N ALA A 191 -39.18 -4.80 -14.49
CA ALA A 191 -40.50 -4.17 -14.54
C ALA A 191 -41.39 -4.69 -13.40
N ALA A 192 -42.26 -3.82 -12.87
CA ALA A 192 -43.28 -4.21 -11.90
C ALA A 192 -44.38 -5.06 -12.57
N GLU A 193 -45.13 -5.83 -11.78
CA GLU A 193 -46.23 -6.65 -12.29
C GLU A 193 -47.25 -5.80 -13.06
N GLY A 194 -47.61 -6.25 -14.28
CA GLY A 194 -48.57 -5.55 -15.14
C GLY A 194 -47.99 -4.37 -15.94
N ILE A 195 -46.68 -4.10 -15.86
CA ILE A 195 -46.00 -3.10 -16.68
C ILE A 195 -45.28 -3.79 -17.84
N GLU A 196 -45.52 -3.33 -19.07
CA GLU A 196 -44.79 -3.79 -20.25
C GLU A 196 -43.32 -3.37 -20.20
N GLU A 197 -42.44 -4.27 -20.61
CA GLU A 197 -40.99 -4.08 -20.55
C GLU A 197 -40.53 -2.88 -21.40
N ASP A 198 -41.08 -2.70 -22.60
CA ASP A 198 -40.78 -1.55 -23.48
C ASP A 198 -41.18 -0.22 -22.84
N ARG A 199 -42.32 -0.18 -22.13
CA ARG A 199 -42.77 1.01 -21.39
C ARG A 199 -41.81 1.32 -20.25
N PHE A 200 -41.39 0.29 -19.52
CA PHE A 200 -40.43 0.45 -18.43
C PHE A 200 -39.07 0.95 -18.93
N ILE A 201 -38.51 0.32 -19.96
CA ILE A 201 -37.23 0.72 -20.57
C ILE A 201 -37.29 2.17 -21.06
N LYS A 202 -38.39 2.56 -21.71
CA LYS A 202 -38.59 3.96 -22.12
C LYS A 202 -38.52 4.90 -20.92
N ALA A 203 -39.22 4.61 -19.82
CA ALA A 203 -39.20 5.44 -18.63
C ALA A 203 -37.81 5.48 -17.95
N VAL A 204 -37.10 4.35 -17.93
CA VAL A 204 -35.72 4.23 -17.43
C VAL A 204 -34.75 5.12 -18.21
N VAL A 205 -34.81 5.09 -19.55
CA VAL A 205 -33.96 5.95 -20.41
C VAL A 205 -34.32 7.41 -20.21
N LEU A 206 -35.61 7.76 -20.29
CA LEU A 206 -36.09 9.13 -20.16
C LEU A 206 -35.73 9.77 -18.82
N SER A 207 -35.83 9.02 -17.72
CA SER A 207 -35.47 9.51 -16.37
C SER A 207 -33.96 9.65 -16.14
N SER A 208 -33.14 9.02 -16.97
CA SER A 208 -31.67 9.04 -16.87
C SER A 208 -31.02 10.03 -17.85
N MET A 209 -31.78 10.62 -18.79
CA MET A 209 -31.25 11.55 -19.80
C MET A 209 -30.51 12.77 -19.23
N ALA A 210 -30.95 13.26 -18.08
CA ALA A 210 -30.37 14.43 -17.42
C ALA A 210 -29.57 14.06 -16.16
N ASP A 211 -29.26 12.77 -16.01
CA ASP A 211 -28.44 12.25 -14.92
C ASP A 211 -27.00 12.06 -15.41
N ASP A 212 -26.17 13.08 -15.18
CA ASP A 212 -24.78 13.12 -15.64
C ASP A 212 -23.83 12.20 -14.83
N THR A 213 -24.35 11.55 -13.77
CA THR A 213 -23.60 10.63 -12.91
C THR A 213 -23.16 9.37 -13.68
N PRO A 214 -22.08 8.68 -13.23
CA PRO A 214 -21.68 7.39 -13.78
C PRO A 214 -22.83 6.37 -13.81
N GLU A 215 -23.67 6.36 -12.76
CA GLU A 215 -24.85 5.51 -12.65
C GLU A 215 -25.88 5.83 -13.72
N GLY A 216 -26.24 7.11 -13.90
CA GLY A 216 -27.17 7.57 -14.94
C GLY A 216 -26.72 7.19 -16.34
N LYS A 217 -25.43 7.39 -16.64
CA LYS A 217 -24.82 7.00 -17.92
C LYS A 217 -24.83 5.49 -18.14
N SER A 218 -24.55 4.70 -17.10
CA SER A 218 -24.56 3.23 -17.20
C SER A 218 -25.95 2.65 -17.51
N ILE A 219 -27.01 3.34 -17.08
CA ILE A 219 -28.38 2.94 -17.37
C ILE A 219 -28.71 3.13 -18.85
N ILE A 220 -28.30 4.26 -19.43
CA ILE A 220 -28.46 4.53 -20.87
C ILE A 220 -27.61 3.53 -21.68
N GLU A 221 -26.39 3.23 -21.23
CA GLU A 221 -25.50 2.23 -21.83
C GLU A 221 -26.18 0.84 -21.85
N LEU A 222 -26.73 0.38 -20.73
CA LEU A 222 -27.41 -0.92 -20.62
C LEU A 222 -28.67 -0.98 -21.50
N ALA A 223 -29.45 0.11 -21.56
CA ALA A 223 -30.66 0.16 -22.38
C ALA A 223 -30.37 0.05 -23.88
N GLY A 224 -29.18 0.43 -24.34
CA GLY A 224 -28.77 0.34 -25.75
C GLY A 224 -29.56 1.25 -26.70
N ILE A 225 -30.40 2.15 -26.17
CA ILE A 225 -31.26 3.07 -26.94
C ILE A 225 -30.66 4.47 -26.86
N GLN A 226 -30.47 5.11 -28.02
CA GLN A 226 -30.06 6.51 -28.03
C GLN A 226 -31.18 7.40 -27.49
N PRO A 227 -30.90 8.24 -26.47
CA PRO A 227 -31.87 9.20 -25.95
C PRO A 227 -32.57 10.04 -27.03
N SER A 228 -31.82 10.44 -28.06
CA SER A 228 -32.29 11.22 -29.22
C SER A 228 -33.35 10.52 -30.07
N ALA A 229 -33.55 9.21 -29.92
CA ALA A 229 -34.61 8.47 -30.59
C ALA A 229 -36.01 8.90 -30.12
N TYR A 230 -36.14 9.43 -28.91
CA TYR A 230 -37.40 9.92 -28.37
C TYR A 230 -37.57 11.40 -28.71
N LYS A 231 -38.53 11.69 -29.60
CA LYS A 231 -38.99 13.07 -29.85
C LYS A 231 -39.90 13.49 -28.69
N LEU A 232 -39.43 14.42 -27.86
CA LEU A 232 -40.16 14.94 -26.72
C LEU A 232 -40.57 16.39 -27.00
N GLU A 233 -41.85 16.70 -26.82
CA GLU A 233 -42.35 18.07 -26.89
C GLU A 233 -42.18 18.74 -25.52
N GLN A 234 -41.42 19.85 -25.50
CA GLN A 234 -41.18 20.68 -24.30
C GLN A 234 -40.79 19.90 -23.02
N PRO A 235 -39.76 19.02 -23.05
CA PRO A 235 -39.35 18.29 -21.87
C PRO A 235 -38.76 19.21 -20.80
N ARG A 236 -39.20 19.04 -19.54
CA ARG A 236 -38.53 19.62 -18.37
C ARG A 236 -37.70 18.55 -17.69
N PHE A 237 -36.39 18.66 -17.84
CA PHE A 237 -35.44 17.73 -17.21
C PHE A 237 -35.24 18.04 -15.73
N ILE A 238 -35.20 16.98 -14.92
CA ILE A 238 -34.85 17.05 -13.50
C ILE A 238 -33.49 16.39 -13.34
N LYS A 239 -32.47 17.22 -13.08
CA LYS A 239 -31.12 16.75 -12.81
C LYS A 239 -31.07 16.01 -11.48
N PHE A 240 -30.15 15.05 -11.39
CA PHE A 240 -29.84 14.42 -10.12
C PHE A 240 -29.33 15.46 -9.11
N THR A 241 -29.83 15.40 -7.87
CA THR A 241 -29.22 16.11 -6.74
C THR A 241 -29.06 15.15 -5.55
N ALA A 242 -28.00 15.34 -4.76
CA ALA A 242 -27.74 14.51 -3.59
C ALA A 242 -28.84 14.64 -2.52
N GLU A 243 -29.56 15.76 -2.49
CA GLU A 243 -30.66 16.00 -1.55
C GLU A 243 -31.92 15.20 -1.92
N THR A 244 -32.31 15.20 -3.21
CA THR A 244 -33.49 14.44 -3.66
C THR A 244 -33.17 12.97 -3.90
N ARG A 245 -31.88 12.62 -4.03
CA ARG A 245 -31.37 11.28 -4.39
C ARG A 245 -32.12 10.67 -5.58
N SER A 246 -32.56 11.53 -6.50
CA SER A 246 -33.37 11.17 -7.66
C SER A 246 -33.16 12.14 -8.83
N SER A 247 -33.35 11.63 -10.04
CA SER A 247 -33.38 12.35 -11.31
C SER A 247 -34.68 12.06 -12.04
N GLY A 248 -34.95 12.76 -13.13
CA GLY A 248 -36.15 12.47 -13.91
C GLY A 248 -36.45 13.44 -15.04
N ILE A 249 -37.68 13.38 -15.51
CA ILE A 249 -38.18 14.23 -16.58
C ILE A 249 -39.70 14.42 -16.44
N ASP A 250 -40.17 15.60 -16.82
CA ASP A 250 -41.59 15.91 -17.00
C ASP A 250 -41.86 16.20 -18.48
N VAL A 251 -42.84 15.49 -19.07
CA VAL A 251 -43.26 15.66 -20.47
C VAL A 251 -44.78 15.63 -20.52
N GLY A 252 -45.40 16.78 -20.84
CA GLY A 252 -46.85 16.95 -20.76
C GLY A 252 -47.36 16.62 -19.35
N ASP A 253 -48.32 15.70 -19.25
CA ASP A 253 -48.87 15.21 -17.99
C ASP A 253 -48.06 14.08 -17.34
N THR A 254 -47.02 13.58 -18.02
CA THR A 254 -46.23 12.43 -17.55
C THR A 254 -45.01 12.90 -16.76
N ARG A 255 -44.92 12.48 -15.50
CA ARG A 255 -43.81 12.80 -14.60
C ARG A 255 -43.06 11.53 -14.23
N ILE A 256 -41.82 11.38 -14.70
CA ILE A 256 -41.01 10.19 -14.48
C ILE A 256 -39.87 10.52 -13.52
N ARG A 257 -39.66 9.70 -12.51
CA ARG A 257 -38.56 9.83 -11.53
C ARG A 257 -37.84 8.51 -11.36
N LYS A 258 -36.51 8.56 -11.27
CA LYS A 258 -35.64 7.44 -10.88
C LYS A 258 -34.82 7.88 -9.69
N GLY A 259 -34.72 7.05 -8.66
CA GLY A 259 -33.90 7.38 -7.50
C GLY A 259 -33.69 6.23 -6.54
N ALA A 260 -33.09 6.55 -5.39
CA ALA A 260 -32.94 5.60 -4.29
C ALA A 260 -34.31 5.06 -3.84
N SER A 261 -34.34 3.79 -3.41
CA SER A 261 -35.59 3.09 -3.08
C SER A 261 -36.43 3.78 -2.00
N ASP A 262 -35.79 4.38 -1.00
CA ASP A 262 -36.40 5.18 0.08
C ASP A 262 -36.95 6.52 -0.43
N ALA A 263 -36.19 7.22 -1.27
CA ALA A 263 -36.60 8.51 -1.83
C ALA A 263 -37.86 8.38 -2.71
N ILE A 264 -37.89 7.37 -3.59
CA ILE A 264 -39.03 7.13 -4.47
C ILE A 264 -40.24 6.57 -3.70
N ARG A 265 -40.03 5.69 -2.71
CA ARG A 265 -41.10 5.23 -1.82
C ARG A 265 -41.80 6.41 -1.14
N ASN A 266 -41.02 7.30 -0.52
CA ASN A 266 -41.55 8.50 0.15
C ASN A 266 -42.31 9.42 -0.82
N LEU A 267 -41.86 9.54 -2.07
CA LEU A 267 -42.53 10.33 -3.11
C LEU A 267 -43.90 9.73 -3.46
N CYS A 268 -43.98 8.41 -3.64
CA CYS A 268 -45.20 7.69 -3.96
C CYS A 268 -46.22 7.74 -2.81
N GLU A 269 -45.77 7.42 -1.59
CA GLU A 269 -46.63 7.35 -0.40
C GLU A 269 -47.22 8.71 -0.01
N LYS A 270 -46.45 9.81 -0.15
CA LYS A 270 -46.95 11.18 0.07
C LYS A 270 -48.10 11.57 -0.86
N LYS A 271 -48.20 10.94 -2.03
CA LYS A 271 -49.29 11.14 -2.99
C LYS A 271 -50.43 10.13 -2.84
N GLY A 272 -50.35 9.25 -1.83
CA GLY A 272 -51.36 8.23 -1.56
C GLY A 272 -51.24 6.97 -2.42
N ASN A 273 -50.15 6.80 -3.17
CA ASN A 273 -49.91 5.60 -3.96
C ASN A 273 -49.24 4.52 -3.11
N SER A 274 -49.61 3.26 -3.31
CA SER A 274 -49.00 2.12 -2.64
C SER A 274 -47.63 1.76 -3.24
N PHE A 275 -46.73 1.23 -2.40
CA PHE A 275 -45.49 0.62 -2.83
C PHE A 275 -45.71 -0.90 -2.98
N PRO A 276 -45.64 -1.49 -4.19
CA PRO A 276 -45.99 -2.90 -4.38
C PRO A 276 -45.04 -3.86 -3.64
N ASP A 277 -45.59 -4.88 -2.97
CA ASP A 277 -44.81 -5.87 -2.22
C ASP A 277 -43.79 -6.62 -3.09
N ALA A 278 -44.14 -6.92 -4.34
CA ALA A 278 -43.24 -7.57 -5.30
C ALA A 278 -42.00 -6.72 -5.60
N VAL A 279 -42.17 -5.40 -5.71
CA VAL A 279 -41.06 -4.44 -5.89
C VAL A 279 -40.22 -4.40 -4.62
N GLU A 280 -40.83 -4.39 -3.44
CA GLU A 280 -40.10 -4.40 -2.17
C GLU A 280 -39.25 -5.66 -2.00
N GLN A 281 -39.79 -6.83 -2.34
CA GLN A 281 -39.05 -8.09 -2.35
C GLN A 281 -37.87 -8.04 -3.33
N ARG A 282 -38.08 -7.46 -4.52
CA ARG A 282 -37.01 -7.28 -5.51
C ARG A 282 -35.90 -6.36 -5.01
N VAL A 283 -36.26 -5.24 -4.39
CA VAL A 283 -35.32 -4.30 -3.76
C VAL A 283 -34.48 -5.03 -2.70
N LYS A 284 -35.12 -5.81 -1.82
CA LYS A 284 -34.42 -6.62 -0.81
C LYS A 284 -33.48 -7.66 -1.43
N HIS A 285 -33.92 -8.35 -2.48
CA HIS A 285 -33.13 -9.35 -3.19
C HIS A 285 -31.90 -8.75 -3.91
N ILE A 286 -32.06 -7.59 -4.56
CA ILE A 286 -30.93 -6.88 -5.19
C ILE A 286 -29.91 -6.48 -4.12
N SER A 287 -30.36 -5.89 -3.01
CA SER A 287 -29.49 -5.50 -1.90
C SER A 287 -28.77 -6.70 -1.27
N SER A 288 -29.43 -7.84 -1.10
CA SER A 288 -28.79 -9.06 -0.56
C SER A 288 -27.74 -9.66 -1.49
N ASN A 289 -27.86 -9.41 -2.80
CA ASN A 289 -26.87 -9.83 -3.81
C ASN A 289 -25.81 -8.74 -4.07
N GLY A 290 -25.64 -7.80 -3.15
CA GLY A 290 -24.66 -6.72 -3.24
C GLY A 290 -24.92 -5.69 -4.33
N GLY A 291 -26.10 -5.70 -4.94
CA GLY A 291 -26.54 -4.64 -5.85
C GLY A 291 -27.11 -3.43 -5.11
N THR A 292 -27.13 -2.29 -5.79
CA THR A 292 -27.85 -1.09 -5.35
C THR A 292 -29.13 -0.94 -6.18
N PRO A 293 -30.32 -1.06 -5.59
CA PRO A 293 -31.57 -0.93 -6.31
C PRO A 293 -31.96 0.55 -6.49
N LEU A 294 -32.19 0.97 -7.72
CA LEU A 294 -32.85 2.24 -8.04
C LEU A 294 -34.29 1.96 -8.47
N VAL A 295 -35.24 2.71 -7.92
CA VAL A 295 -36.67 2.54 -8.24
C VAL A 295 -37.08 3.59 -9.26
N VAL A 296 -37.92 3.22 -10.22
CA VAL A 296 -38.51 4.14 -11.19
C VAL A 296 -40.00 4.27 -10.94
N ALA A 297 -40.48 5.51 -10.94
CA ALA A 297 -41.89 5.84 -10.81
C ALA A 297 -42.34 6.73 -11.98
N GLU A 298 -43.55 6.49 -12.45
CA GLU A 298 -44.26 7.31 -13.45
C GLU A 298 -45.56 7.81 -12.80
N ASN A 299 -45.78 9.12 -12.77
CA ASN A 299 -46.92 9.77 -12.10
C ASN A 299 -47.07 9.32 -10.64
N GLU A 300 -45.94 9.21 -9.94
CA GLU A 300 -45.83 8.73 -8.56
C GLU A 300 -46.35 7.30 -8.34
N GLN A 301 -46.48 6.49 -9.39
CA GLN A 301 -46.69 5.05 -9.29
C GLN A 301 -45.40 4.30 -9.64
N VAL A 302 -45.02 3.33 -8.82
CA VAL A 302 -43.82 2.54 -9.05
C VAL A 302 -44.03 1.62 -10.27
N ILE A 303 -43.12 1.70 -11.23
CA ILE A 303 -43.20 0.92 -12.47
C ILE A 303 -42.07 -0.12 -12.61
N GLY A 304 -41.07 -0.10 -11.72
CA GLY A 304 -40.05 -1.14 -11.65
C GLY A 304 -38.76 -0.72 -10.93
N VAL A 305 -37.76 -1.58 -11.00
CA VAL A 305 -36.46 -1.46 -10.33
C VAL A 305 -35.32 -1.68 -11.32
N ILE A 306 -34.28 -0.88 -11.18
CA ILE A 306 -33.00 -1.01 -11.88
C ILE A 306 -31.98 -1.55 -10.89
N GLU A 307 -31.26 -2.59 -11.28
CA GLU A 307 -30.16 -3.14 -10.49
C GLU A 307 -28.83 -2.54 -10.96
N LEU A 308 -28.19 -1.79 -10.06
CA LEU A 308 -26.79 -1.42 -10.22
C LEU A 308 -25.91 -2.44 -9.48
N GLN A 309 -24.81 -2.88 -10.08
CA GLN A 309 -23.80 -3.69 -9.40
C GLN A 309 -22.42 -3.03 -9.50
N ASP A 310 -21.64 -3.20 -8.44
CA ASP A 310 -20.22 -2.85 -8.45
C ASP A 310 -19.42 -4.03 -9.03
N ILE A 311 -18.79 -3.83 -10.18
CA ILE A 311 -18.16 -4.91 -10.92
C ILE A 311 -16.78 -5.19 -10.33
N ILE A 312 -16.60 -6.40 -9.81
CA ILE A 312 -15.32 -6.89 -9.30
C ILE A 312 -14.32 -7.03 -10.45
N LYS A 313 -13.07 -6.59 -10.24
CA LYS A 313 -12.02 -6.68 -11.26
C LYS A 313 -11.73 -8.15 -11.63
N PRO A 314 -11.53 -8.47 -12.93
CA PRO A 314 -11.16 -9.81 -13.35
C PRO A 314 -9.88 -10.31 -12.67
N GLY A 315 -9.88 -11.58 -12.24
CA GLY A 315 -8.71 -12.23 -11.64
C GLY A 315 -8.40 -11.85 -10.18
N ILE A 316 -9.18 -10.98 -9.53
CA ILE A 316 -8.92 -10.56 -8.13
C ILE A 316 -8.88 -11.73 -7.13
N GLN A 317 -9.70 -12.76 -7.35
CA GLN A 317 -9.77 -13.92 -6.48
C GLN A 317 -8.47 -14.73 -6.46
N GLU A 318 -7.90 -15.02 -7.64
CA GLU A 318 -6.61 -15.70 -7.75
C GLU A 318 -5.48 -14.89 -7.09
N ARG A 319 -5.56 -13.56 -7.18
CA ARG A 319 -4.61 -12.63 -6.58
C ARG A 319 -4.65 -12.69 -5.05
N PHE A 320 -5.84 -12.67 -4.45
CA PHE A 320 -5.99 -12.85 -3.00
C PHE A 320 -5.59 -14.25 -2.52
N GLU A 321 -5.84 -15.30 -3.31
CA GLU A 321 -5.31 -16.63 -2.99
C GLU A 321 -3.78 -16.67 -2.95
N ARG A 322 -3.11 -15.96 -3.85
CA ARG A 322 -1.63 -15.85 -3.84
C ARG A 322 -1.13 -15.12 -2.60
N LEU A 323 -1.77 -14.01 -2.21
CA LEU A 323 -1.45 -13.29 -0.97
C LEU A 323 -1.65 -14.18 0.28
N ARG A 324 -2.73 -14.94 0.31
CA ARG A 324 -3.02 -15.90 1.39
C ARG A 324 -1.95 -16.99 1.49
N LYS A 325 -1.49 -17.53 0.35
CA LYS A 325 -0.35 -18.48 0.28
C LYS A 325 0.97 -17.86 0.75
N MET A 326 1.10 -16.54 0.71
CA MET A 326 2.26 -15.80 1.23
C MET A 326 2.14 -15.48 2.73
N GLY A 327 1.03 -15.82 3.37
CA GLY A 327 0.75 -15.58 4.78
C GLY A 327 0.09 -14.23 5.06
N ILE A 328 -0.39 -13.52 4.04
CA ILE A 328 -0.95 -12.17 4.17
C ILE A 328 -2.47 -12.25 4.30
N LYS A 329 -3.03 -11.71 5.39
CA LYS A 329 -4.47 -11.56 5.60
C LYS A 329 -4.98 -10.37 4.77
N THR A 330 -6.05 -10.55 4.01
CA THR A 330 -6.65 -9.50 3.19
C THR A 330 -7.97 -9.04 3.80
N VAL A 331 -8.11 -7.73 4.02
CA VAL A 331 -9.28 -7.11 4.65
C VAL A 331 -9.85 -6.05 3.71
N MET A 332 -11.10 -6.22 3.31
CA MET A 332 -11.80 -5.21 2.52
C MET A 332 -12.43 -4.16 3.44
N VAL A 333 -12.30 -2.89 3.08
CA VAL A 333 -12.91 -1.77 3.80
C VAL A 333 -13.90 -1.07 2.87
N THR A 334 -15.12 -0.83 3.33
CA THR A 334 -16.15 -0.18 2.53
C THR A 334 -17.14 0.62 3.36
N GLY A 335 -17.68 1.69 2.79
CA GLY A 335 -18.85 2.41 3.32
C GLY A 335 -20.18 1.75 2.98
N ASP A 336 -20.19 0.66 2.21
CA ASP A 336 -21.41 -0.09 1.89
C ASP A 336 -21.97 -0.78 3.14
N ASN A 337 -23.27 -1.08 3.11
CA ASN A 337 -23.94 -1.82 4.18
C ASN A 337 -23.36 -3.25 4.35
N PRO A 338 -23.58 -3.90 5.50
CA PRO A 338 -23.00 -5.22 5.79
C PRO A 338 -23.38 -6.34 4.82
N LEU A 339 -24.58 -6.31 4.23
CA LEU A 339 -25.04 -7.34 3.29
C LEU A 339 -24.27 -7.23 1.97
N THR A 340 -24.15 -6.02 1.43
CA THR A 340 -23.40 -5.73 0.22
C THR A 340 -21.92 -6.02 0.40
N ALA A 341 -21.33 -5.56 1.51
CA ALA A 341 -19.93 -5.80 1.83
C ALA A 341 -19.63 -7.31 1.92
N ARG A 342 -20.48 -8.09 2.59
CA ARG A 342 -20.32 -9.54 2.70
C ARG A 342 -20.36 -10.23 1.33
N TYR A 343 -21.32 -9.88 0.48
CA TYR A 343 -21.43 -10.49 -0.85
C TYR A 343 -20.18 -10.22 -1.71
N ILE A 344 -19.69 -8.97 -1.71
CA ILE A 344 -18.47 -8.61 -2.45
C ILE A 344 -17.26 -9.33 -1.85
N ALA A 345 -17.17 -9.41 -0.52
CA ALA A 345 -16.07 -10.08 0.16
C ALA A 345 -15.98 -11.58 -0.21
N GLU A 346 -17.11 -12.29 -0.14
CA GLU A 346 -17.20 -13.71 -0.50
C GLU A 346 -16.88 -13.94 -1.98
N LYS A 347 -17.38 -13.08 -2.87
CA LYS A 347 -17.16 -13.20 -4.32
C LYS A 347 -15.74 -12.81 -4.74
N ALA A 348 -15.13 -11.84 -4.08
CA ALA A 348 -13.74 -11.45 -4.32
C ALA A 348 -12.75 -12.43 -3.68
N GLY A 349 -13.14 -13.12 -2.60
CA GLY A 349 -12.27 -14.07 -1.88
C GLY A 349 -11.32 -13.41 -0.88
N VAL A 350 -11.71 -12.28 -0.27
CA VAL A 350 -10.96 -11.67 0.84
C VAL A 350 -11.14 -12.47 2.14
N ASP A 351 -10.24 -12.29 3.11
CA ASP A 351 -10.31 -13.00 4.40
C ASP A 351 -11.33 -12.38 5.37
N ASP A 352 -11.50 -11.06 5.31
CA ASP A 352 -12.33 -10.30 6.25
C ASP A 352 -12.85 -9.00 5.61
N PHE A 353 -13.84 -8.34 6.23
CA PHE A 353 -14.33 -7.05 5.76
C PHE A 353 -14.82 -6.13 6.89
N ILE A 354 -14.75 -4.82 6.62
CA ILE A 354 -15.32 -3.76 7.45
C ILE A 354 -16.37 -3.04 6.61
N ALA A 355 -17.63 -3.10 7.05
CA ALA A 355 -18.75 -2.43 6.43
C ALA A 355 -19.07 -1.11 7.13
N GLU A 356 -19.75 -0.18 6.43
CA GLU A 356 -20.13 1.15 6.93
C GLU A 356 -18.95 1.92 7.58
N ALA A 357 -17.74 1.69 7.07
CA ALA A 357 -16.52 2.18 7.68
C ALA A 357 -16.37 3.71 7.53
N LYS A 358 -16.20 4.41 8.66
CA LYS A 358 -15.77 5.81 8.68
C LYS A 358 -14.24 5.92 8.55
N PRO A 359 -13.68 7.08 8.18
CA PRO A 359 -12.23 7.27 8.12
C PRO A 359 -11.51 6.88 9.43
N GLU A 360 -12.12 7.19 10.57
CA GLU A 360 -11.61 6.82 11.90
C GLU A 360 -11.57 5.30 12.13
N ASP A 361 -12.55 4.56 11.61
CA ASP A 361 -12.62 3.11 11.74
C ASP A 361 -11.46 2.43 10.98
N LYS A 362 -11.09 2.97 9.82
CA LYS A 362 -9.93 2.50 9.05
C LYS A 362 -8.65 2.63 9.89
N MET A 363 -8.43 3.81 10.48
CA MET A 363 -7.26 4.07 11.31
C MET A 363 -7.25 3.22 12.59
N ASN A 364 -8.40 3.06 13.25
CA ASN A 364 -8.52 2.26 14.46
C ASN A 364 -8.22 0.78 14.19
N TYR A 365 -8.66 0.25 13.04
CA TYR A 365 -8.32 -1.11 12.62
C TYR A 365 -6.82 -1.27 12.41
N ILE A 366 -6.17 -0.32 11.69
CA ILE A 366 -4.73 -0.34 11.47
C ILE A 366 -3.97 -0.33 12.80
N ARG A 367 -4.33 0.59 13.72
CA ARG A 367 -3.69 0.69 15.04
C ARG A 367 -3.87 -0.58 15.88
N LYS A 368 -5.05 -1.19 15.81
CA LYS A 368 -5.32 -2.46 16.51
C LYS A 368 -4.39 -3.57 16.02
N GLU A 369 -4.31 -3.80 14.71
CA GLU A 369 -3.42 -4.81 14.13
C GLU A 369 -1.94 -4.51 14.46
N GLN A 370 -1.54 -3.24 14.38
CA GLN A 370 -0.19 -2.80 14.77
C GLN A 370 0.11 -3.05 16.25
N SER A 371 -0.86 -2.83 17.15
CA SER A 371 -0.72 -3.14 18.59
C SER A 371 -0.60 -4.64 18.88
N GLU A 372 -1.13 -5.48 17.99
CA GLU A 372 -0.96 -6.95 18.04
C GLU A 372 0.40 -7.39 17.46
N GLY A 373 1.23 -6.43 17.02
CA GLY A 373 2.56 -6.66 16.47
C GLY A 373 2.58 -7.03 14.99
N ARG A 374 1.47 -6.82 14.26
CA ARG A 374 1.36 -7.09 12.82
C ARG A 374 1.70 -5.85 12.01
N LEU A 375 2.40 -6.04 10.89
CA LEU A 375 2.66 -4.97 9.93
C LEU A 375 1.50 -4.84 8.95
N VAL A 376 1.03 -3.61 8.80
CA VAL A 376 -0.19 -3.32 8.05
C VAL A 376 0.11 -2.50 6.81
N ALA A 377 -0.36 -2.98 5.66
CA ALA A 377 -0.41 -2.21 4.44
C ALA A 377 -1.82 -1.74 4.15
N MET A 378 -1.94 -0.56 3.56
CA MET A 378 -3.19 -0.02 3.06
C MET A 378 -3.02 0.44 1.62
N MET A 379 -4.01 0.15 0.79
CA MET A 379 -4.15 0.75 -0.53
C MET A 379 -5.45 1.53 -0.64
N GLY A 380 -5.35 2.75 -1.19
CA GLY A 380 -6.47 3.67 -1.37
C GLY A 380 -6.16 4.77 -2.38
N ASP A 381 -7.19 5.52 -2.76
CA ASP A 381 -7.14 6.57 -3.78
C ASP A 381 -7.80 7.88 -3.36
N GLY A 382 -8.66 7.83 -2.34
CA GLY A 382 -9.37 8.99 -1.82
C GLY A 382 -8.54 9.84 -0.86
N THR A 383 -8.87 11.12 -0.77
CA THR A 383 -8.44 11.99 0.35
C THR A 383 -8.89 11.42 1.71
N ASN A 384 -10.05 10.75 1.74
CA ASN A 384 -10.58 10.07 2.92
C ASN A 384 -9.66 8.94 3.42
N ASP A 385 -8.81 8.40 2.53
CA ASP A 385 -7.84 7.36 2.85
C ASP A 385 -6.50 7.92 3.28
N ALA A 386 -6.22 9.21 3.02
CA ALA A 386 -4.92 9.82 3.33
C ALA A 386 -4.50 9.62 4.81
N PRO A 387 -5.38 9.83 5.82
CA PRO A 387 -5.01 9.56 7.21
C PRO A 387 -4.64 8.10 7.49
N ALA A 388 -5.35 7.17 6.86
CA ALA A 388 -5.15 5.74 7.06
C ALA A 388 -3.93 5.22 6.27
N LEU A 389 -3.66 5.77 5.07
CA LEU A 389 -2.44 5.55 4.29
C LEU A 389 -1.19 6.03 5.05
N ALA A 390 -1.27 7.17 5.74
CA ALA A 390 -0.18 7.68 6.57
C ALA A 390 0.04 6.84 7.84
N GLN A 391 -1.03 6.31 8.44
CA GLN A 391 -0.97 5.47 9.65
C GLN A 391 -0.46 4.05 9.36
N ALA A 392 -0.68 3.53 8.15
CA ALA A 392 -0.20 2.22 7.73
C ALA A 392 1.34 2.17 7.66
N ASP A 393 1.91 1.01 7.93
CA ASP A 393 3.35 0.78 7.77
C ASP A 393 3.77 0.91 6.29
N VAL A 394 2.88 0.49 5.39
CA VAL A 394 3.00 0.67 3.94
C VAL A 394 1.69 1.23 3.37
N GLY A 395 1.68 2.53 3.08
CA GLY A 395 0.57 3.19 2.39
C GLY A 395 0.83 3.28 0.89
N VAL A 396 0.02 2.61 0.08
CA VAL A 396 0.10 2.62 -1.39
C VAL A 396 -1.04 3.46 -1.96
N ALA A 397 -0.72 4.64 -2.46
CA ALA A 397 -1.67 5.49 -3.16
C ALA A 397 -1.78 5.11 -4.64
N MET A 398 -2.98 5.20 -5.21
CA MET A 398 -3.14 5.06 -6.67
C MET A 398 -2.72 6.35 -7.39
N ASN A 399 -2.21 6.23 -8.62
CA ASN A 399 -1.86 7.37 -9.46
C ASN A 399 -3.08 8.17 -9.95
N SER A 400 -4.25 7.56 -10.05
CA SER A 400 -5.52 8.27 -10.21
C SER A 400 -6.01 8.94 -8.92
N GLY A 401 -5.40 8.61 -7.78
CA GLY A 401 -5.77 9.13 -6.48
C GLY A 401 -5.43 10.62 -6.30
N THR A 402 -6.01 11.20 -5.26
CA THR A 402 -5.86 12.63 -4.97
C THR A 402 -4.42 12.99 -4.58
N GLN A 403 -4.03 14.27 -4.72
CA GLN A 403 -2.70 14.71 -4.30
C GLN A 403 -2.45 14.42 -2.82
N ALA A 404 -3.45 14.64 -1.96
CA ALA A 404 -3.37 14.31 -0.54
C ALA A 404 -3.09 12.81 -0.29
N ALA A 405 -3.76 11.91 -1.02
CA ALA A 405 -3.50 10.47 -0.92
C ALA A 405 -2.07 10.12 -1.36
N LYS A 406 -1.58 10.71 -2.45
CA LYS A 406 -0.19 10.53 -2.94
C LYS A 406 0.85 11.09 -1.97
N GLU A 407 0.54 12.17 -1.27
CA GLU A 407 1.41 12.79 -0.28
C GLU A 407 1.41 12.04 1.06
N ALA A 408 0.29 11.45 1.45
CA ALA A 408 0.20 10.61 2.64
C ALA A 408 0.80 9.21 2.44
N GLY A 409 0.58 8.58 1.28
CA GLY A 409 1.13 7.26 0.96
C GLY A 409 2.65 7.29 0.86
N ASN A 410 3.32 6.24 1.33
CA ASN A 410 4.78 6.10 1.19
C ASN A 410 5.19 5.43 -0.14
N MET A 411 4.20 4.94 -0.89
CA MET A 411 4.32 4.50 -2.28
C MET A 411 3.19 5.04 -3.14
N VAL A 412 3.44 5.12 -4.46
CA VAL A 412 2.43 5.46 -5.47
C VAL A 412 2.47 4.40 -6.58
N ASP A 413 1.35 3.71 -6.79
CA ASP A 413 1.18 2.80 -7.93
C ASP A 413 0.77 3.58 -9.18
N LEU A 414 1.61 3.54 -10.22
CA LEU A 414 1.39 4.27 -11.47
C LEU A 414 0.32 3.66 -12.37
N ASP A 415 0.01 2.38 -12.21
CA ASP A 415 -0.90 1.64 -13.10
C ASP A 415 -2.34 1.52 -12.55
N ASN A 416 -2.59 1.95 -11.31
CA ASN A 416 -3.88 1.84 -10.62
C ASN A 416 -4.40 0.39 -10.54
N ASP A 417 -3.49 -0.56 -10.36
CA ASP A 417 -3.78 -1.98 -10.32
C ASP A 417 -3.43 -2.57 -8.95
N PRO A 418 -4.43 -3.02 -8.16
CA PRO A 418 -4.18 -3.63 -6.85
C PRO A 418 -3.28 -4.87 -6.90
N THR A 419 -3.06 -5.51 -8.07
CA THR A 419 -2.05 -6.59 -8.15
C THR A 419 -0.65 -6.16 -7.85
N LYS A 420 -0.34 -4.89 -8.04
CA LYS A 420 1.01 -4.37 -7.81
C LYS A 420 1.47 -4.61 -6.40
N LEU A 421 0.56 -4.68 -5.43
CA LEU A 421 0.90 -5.06 -4.06
C LEU A 421 1.59 -6.41 -3.97
N ILE A 422 1.19 -7.40 -4.77
CA ILE A 422 1.86 -8.71 -4.79
C ILE A 422 3.30 -8.54 -5.25
N GLU A 423 3.53 -7.77 -6.31
CA GLU A 423 4.87 -7.51 -6.84
C GLU A 423 5.73 -6.73 -5.84
N ILE A 424 5.16 -5.69 -5.20
CA ILE A 424 5.82 -4.89 -4.17
C ILE A 424 6.25 -5.78 -2.99
N VAL A 425 5.34 -6.63 -2.50
CA VAL A 425 5.63 -7.59 -1.42
C VAL A 425 6.73 -8.56 -1.84
N GLU A 426 6.69 -9.07 -3.07
CA GLU A 426 7.73 -9.98 -3.57
C GLU A 426 9.10 -9.30 -3.69
N ILE A 427 9.15 -8.06 -4.16
CA ILE A 427 10.36 -7.25 -4.20
C ILE A 427 10.90 -7.04 -2.78
N GLY A 428 10.02 -6.71 -1.83
CA GLY A 428 10.35 -6.60 -0.42
C GLY A 428 10.93 -7.89 0.17
N LYS A 429 10.27 -9.04 -0.05
CA LYS A 429 10.76 -10.35 0.40
C LYS A 429 12.12 -10.69 -0.21
N GLN A 430 12.34 -10.37 -1.48
CA GLN A 430 13.64 -10.56 -2.13
C GLN A 430 14.73 -9.68 -1.49
N LEU A 431 14.43 -8.43 -1.09
CA LEU A 431 15.38 -7.57 -0.38
C LEU A 431 15.80 -8.18 0.96
N LEU A 432 14.82 -8.60 1.77
CA LEU A 432 15.04 -9.21 3.08
C LEU A 432 15.87 -10.49 2.97
N MET A 433 15.53 -11.35 2.00
CA MET A 433 16.29 -12.57 1.69
C MET A 433 17.73 -12.29 1.28
N THR A 434 17.95 -11.27 0.45
CA THR A 434 19.28 -10.89 -0.03
C THR A 434 20.15 -10.40 1.12
N ARG A 435 19.59 -9.62 2.06
CA ARG A 435 20.31 -9.21 3.27
C ARG A 435 20.67 -10.40 4.14
N GLY A 436 19.70 -11.25 4.50
CA GLY A 436 19.95 -12.43 5.33
C GLY A 436 21.00 -13.37 4.73
N THR A 437 20.95 -13.54 3.41
CA THR A 437 21.92 -14.30 2.61
C THR A 437 23.33 -13.73 2.73
N LEU A 438 23.50 -12.42 2.46
CA LEU A 438 24.81 -11.76 2.50
C LEU A 438 25.38 -11.70 3.92
N THR A 439 24.53 -11.52 4.94
CA THR A 439 24.94 -11.61 6.35
C THR A 439 25.45 -13.00 6.69
N THR A 440 24.71 -14.05 6.30
CA THR A 440 25.11 -15.44 6.54
C THR A 440 26.44 -15.75 5.88
N PHE A 441 26.60 -15.38 4.60
CA PHE A 441 27.83 -15.53 3.86
C PHE A 441 28.99 -14.76 4.50
N SER A 442 28.78 -13.48 4.82
CA SER A 442 29.80 -12.61 5.39
C SER A 442 30.32 -13.11 6.74
N ILE A 443 29.44 -13.57 7.62
CA ILE A 443 29.83 -14.10 8.93
C ILE A 443 30.56 -15.44 8.78
N ALA A 444 30.07 -16.31 7.90
CA ALA A 444 30.72 -17.60 7.64
C ALA A 444 32.16 -17.43 7.11
N ASN A 445 32.42 -16.35 6.36
CA ASN A 445 33.76 -16.06 5.83
C ASN A 445 34.82 -15.87 6.93
N ASP A 446 34.44 -15.42 8.12
CA ASP A 446 35.39 -15.12 9.19
C ASP A 446 36.13 -16.38 9.67
N VAL A 447 35.54 -17.56 9.51
CA VAL A 447 36.18 -18.85 9.83
C VAL A 447 37.50 -18.98 9.06
N ALA A 448 37.48 -18.81 7.74
CA ALA A 448 38.69 -18.93 6.93
C ALA A 448 39.68 -17.80 7.22
N LYS A 449 39.20 -16.58 7.47
CA LYS A 449 40.07 -15.43 7.82
C LYS A 449 40.84 -15.68 9.12
N TYR A 450 40.19 -16.28 10.12
CA TYR A 450 40.87 -16.71 11.36
C TYR A 450 41.98 -17.73 11.07
N PHE A 451 41.69 -18.76 10.26
CA PHE A 451 42.69 -19.76 9.89
C PHE A 451 43.81 -19.23 8.98
N ALA A 452 43.61 -18.10 8.30
CA ALA A 452 44.66 -17.42 7.54
C ALA A 452 45.57 -16.57 8.44
N ILE A 453 44.97 -15.72 9.27
CA ILE A 453 45.70 -14.64 9.95
C ILE A 453 46.27 -15.08 11.30
N VAL A 454 45.55 -15.88 12.10
CA VAL A 454 46.02 -16.26 13.44
C VAL A 454 47.32 -17.06 13.39
N PRO A 455 47.47 -18.11 12.55
CA PRO A 455 48.75 -18.82 12.46
C PRO A 455 49.87 -17.90 11.98
N ALA A 456 49.60 -17.06 10.98
CA ALA A 456 50.58 -16.12 10.43
C ALA A 456 51.12 -15.14 11.48
N LEU A 457 50.26 -14.63 12.37
CA LEU A 457 50.67 -13.67 13.42
C LEU A 457 51.59 -14.28 14.48
N PHE A 458 51.43 -15.59 14.77
CA PHE A 458 52.04 -16.20 15.95
C PHE A 458 53.04 -17.32 15.65
N VAL A 459 53.13 -17.82 14.42
CA VAL A 459 53.97 -18.99 14.11
C VAL A 459 55.46 -18.75 14.43
N SER A 460 55.94 -17.51 14.31
CA SER A 460 57.33 -17.14 14.62
C SER A 460 57.68 -17.35 16.10
N SER A 461 56.72 -17.20 17.00
CA SER A 461 56.91 -17.31 18.45
C SER A 461 56.28 -18.57 19.05
N ILE A 462 55.25 -19.13 18.40
CA ILE A 462 54.53 -20.32 18.82
C ILE A 462 54.41 -21.27 17.62
N PRO A 463 55.45 -22.06 17.29
CA PRO A 463 55.47 -22.95 16.13
C PRO A 463 54.35 -24.00 16.13
N ALA A 464 53.81 -24.36 17.30
CA ALA A 464 52.69 -25.28 17.43
C ALA A 464 51.42 -24.78 16.70
N LEU A 465 51.27 -23.46 16.50
CA LEU A 465 50.14 -22.90 15.77
C LEU A 465 50.24 -23.10 14.25
N GLN A 466 51.38 -23.60 13.73
CA GLN A 466 51.48 -24.00 12.33
C GLN A 466 50.49 -25.12 11.97
N ALA A 467 50.11 -25.97 12.93
CA ALA A 467 49.09 -26.99 12.73
C ALA A 467 47.71 -26.38 12.38
N LEU A 468 47.46 -25.12 12.71
CA LEU A 468 46.25 -24.39 12.36
C LEU A 468 46.32 -23.75 10.97
N ASN A 469 47.47 -23.76 10.29
CA ASN A 469 47.58 -23.33 8.89
C ASN A 469 47.03 -24.42 7.95
N ILE A 470 45.72 -24.66 8.02
CA ILE A 470 45.01 -25.68 7.22
C ILE A 470 45.16 -25.40 5.72
N MET A 471 45.25 -24.13 5.33
CA MET A 471 45.42 -23.70 3.93
C MET A 471 46.86 -23.88 3.41
N GLN A 472 47.82 -24.20 4.28
CA GLN A 472 49.24 -24.30 3.94
C GLN A 472 49.73 -23.04 3.21
N LEU A 473 49.42 -21.86 3.76
CA LEU A 473 49.86 -20.57 3.21
C LEU A 473 51.39 -20.42 3.32
N SER A 474 51.97 -19.70 2.35
CA SER A 474 53.41 -19.77 2.02
C SER A 474 54.30 -19.08 3.05
N SER A 475 53.91 -17.87 3.49
CA SER A 475 54.60 -17.11 4.55
C SER A 475 53.61 -16.31 5.41
N PRO A 476 54.01 -15.84 6.61
CA PRO A 476 53.20 -14.94 7.41
C PRO A 476 52.74 -13.67 6.68
N GLU A 477 53.64 -13.02 5.92
CA GLU A 477 53.35 -11.78 5.21
C GLU A 477 52.36 -12.02 4.06
N THR A 478 52.61 -13.07 3.27
CA THR A 478 51.76 -13.45 2.12
C THR A 478 50.39 -13.92 2.58
N ALA A 479 50.28 -14.61 3.72
CA ALA A 479 49.02 -15.02 4.32
C ALA A 479 48.15 -13.82 4.72
N ILE A 480 48.72 -12.84 5.45
CA ILE A 480 48.00 -11.64 5.87
C ILE A 480 47.59 -10.81 4.64
N LEU A 481 48.50 -10.62 3.69
CA LEU A 481 48.23 -9.86 2.47
C LEU A 481 47.12 -10.52 1.65
N SER A 482 47.14 -11.85 1.51
CA SER A 482 46.11 -12.60 0.78
C SER A 482 44.73 -12.51 1.43
N ALA A 483 44.66 -12.56 2.75
CA ALA A 483 43.41 -12.37 3.48
C ALA A 483 42.84 -10.95 3.28
N VAL A 484 43.69 -9.92 3.31
CA VAL A 484 43.28 -8.53 3.07
C VAL A 484 42.80 -8.32 1.63
N ILE A 485 43.53 -8.85 0.64
CA ILE A 485 43.13 -8.78 -0.78
C ILE A 485 41.79 -9.49 -0.99
N PHE A 486 41.61 -10.69 -0.42
CA PHE A 486 40.33 -11.40 -0.51
C PHE A 486 39.18 -10.57 0.08
N ASN A 487 39.40 -9.98 1.26
CA ASN A 487 38.39 -9.14 1.92
C ASN A 487 38.00 -7.91 1.07
N ALA A 488 38.93 -7.36 0.29
CA ALA A 488 38.64 -6.27 -0.63
C ALA A 488 37.91 -6.74 -1.91
N ILE A 489 38.35 -7.83 -2.52
CA ILE A 489 37.80 -8.34 -3.80
C ILE A 489 36.41 -8.94 -3.64
N ILE A 490 36.09 -9.52 -2.49
CA ILE A 490 34.78 -10.16 -2.29
C ILE A 490 33.61 -9.16 -2.37
N ILE A 491 33.85 -7.88 -2.04
CA ILE A 491 32.83 -6.82 -2.11
C ILE A 491 32.33 -6.62 -3.55
N PRO A 492 33.17 -6.26 -4.54
CA PRO A 492 32.71 -6.08 -5.92
C PRO A 492 32.16 -7.37 -6.53
N LEU A 493 32.66 -8.55 -6.14
CA LEU A 493 32.10 -9.83 -6.61
C LEU A 493 30.66 -10.07 -6.13
N LEU A 494 30.28 -9.53 -4.98
CA LEU A 494 28.94 -9.66 -4.41
C LEU A 494 27.98 -8.55 -4.83
N ILE A 495 28.46 -7.45 -5.44
CA ILE A 495 27.61 -6.37 -5.96
C ILE A 495 26.52 -6.89 -6.91
N PRO A 496 26.81 -7.75 -7.92
CA PRO A 496 25.77 -8.27 -8.80
C PRO A 496 24.68 -9.05 -8.07
N LEU A 497 25.03 -9.77 -6.99
CA LEU A 497 24.07 -10.50 -6.16
C LEU A 497 23.24 -9.52 -5.32
N ALA A 498 23.87 -8.50 -4.73
CA ALA A 498 23.19 -7.45 -3.98
C ALA A 498 22.19 -6.65 -4.84
N LEU A 499 22.53 -6.40 -6.11
CA LEU A 499 21.69 -5.65 -7.05
C LEU A 499 20.58 -6.51 -7.68
N LYS A 500 20.89 -7.74 -8.13
CA LYS A 500 19.88 -8.63 -8.72
C LYS A 500 18.90 -9.17 -7.67
N GLY A 501 19.37 -9.36 -6.45
CA GLY A 501 18.62 -9.98 -5.38
C GLY A 501 18.54 -11.51 -5.48
N VAL A 502 18.25 -12.14 -4.35
CA VAL A 502 18.02 -13.58 -4.25
C VAL A 502 16.57 -13.88 -4.60
N ALA A 503 16.35 -14.77 -5.56
CA ALA A 503 15.01 -15.15 -6.01
C ALA A 503 14.16 -15.72 -4.86
N TYR A 504 13.00 -15.11 -4.64
CA TYR A 504 12.02 -15.57 -3.65
C TYR A 504 11.39 -16.89 -4.12
N LYS A 505 11.23 -17.83 -3.18
CA LYS A 505 10.45 -19.05 -3.38
C LYS A 505 9.49 -19.19 -2.19
N PRO A 506 8.18 -19.44 -2.43
CA PRO A 506 7.18 -19.60 -1.37
C PRO A 506 7.32 -21.00 -0.75
N ILE A 507 8.35 -21.17 0.07
CA ILE A 507 8.59 -22.36 0.89
C ILE A 507 8.57 -21.95 2.37
N GLY A 508 8.19 -22.85 3.27
CA GLY A 508 8.07 -22.52 4.70
C GLY A 508 9.38 -21.99 5.30
N ALA A 509 9.27 -21.15 6.34
CA ALA A 509 10.40 -20.45 6.96
C ALA A 509 11.57 -21.38 7.35
N SER A 510 11.29 -22.55 7.93
CA SER A 510 12.31 -23.53 8.29
C SER A 510 13.07 -24.10 7.09
N ALA A 511 12.38 -24.31 5.96
CA ALA A 511 12.99 -24.79 4.73
C ALA A 511 13.86 -23.70 4.08
N LEU A 512 13.39 -22.44 4.10
CA LEU A 512 14.16 -21.28 3.67
C LEU A 512 15.46 -21.13 4.47
N LEU A 513 15.37 -21.20 5.81
CA LEU A 513 16.53 -21.09 6.69
C LEU A 513 17.55 -22.20 6.41
N ARG A 514 17.10 -23.46 6.35
CA ARG A 514 17.99 -24.61 6.07
C ARG A 514 18.70 -24.46 4.73
N ARG A 515 17.97 -24.04 3.69
CA ARG A 515 18.53 -23.81 2.37
C ARG A 515 19.54 -22.64 2.38
N ASN A 516 19.22 -21.56 3.08
CA ASN A 516 20.12 -20.42 3.20
C ASN A 516 21.44 -20.81 3.90
N LEU A 517 21.36 -21.49 5.04
CA LEU A 517 22.54 -21.99 5.76
C LEU A 517 23.36 -22.99 4.91
N PHE A 518 22.69 -23.87 4.18
CA PHE A 518 23.38 -24.85 3.34
C PHE A 518 24.11 -24.19 2.16
N ILE A 519 23.47 -23.25 1.44
CA ILE A 519 24.07 -22.64 0.25
C ILE A 519 25.06 -21.56 0.65
N TYR A 520 24.62 -20.58 1.45
CA TYR A 520 25.40 -19.37 1.73
C TYR A 520 26.22 -19.49 3.00
N GLY A 521 25.82 -20.33 3.96
CA GLY A 521 26.66 -20.68 5.10
C GLY A 521 27.85 -21.57 4.68
N LEU A 522 27.60 -22.73 4.05
CA LEU A 522 28.71 -23.57 3.57
C LEU A 522 29.51 -22.88 2.46
N GLY A 523 28.84 -22.17 1.54
CA GLY A 523 29.51 -21.36 0.53
C GLY A 523 30.43 -20.30 1.15
N GLY A 524 29.97 -19.62 2.20
CA GLY A 524 30.77 -18.64 2.95
C GLY A 524 31.92 -19.27 3.74
N ILE A 525 31.88 -20.57 4.05
CA ILE A 525 33.06 -21.26 4.59
C ILE A 525 34.02 -21.59 3.45
N ILE A 526 33.55 -22.31 2.42
CA ILE A 526 34.41 -22.92 1.40
C ILE A 526 35.06 -21.89 0.47
N ILE A 527 34.31 -20.89 -0.01
CA ILE A 527 34.79 -19.93 -1.00
C ILE A 527 36.00 -19.13 -0.48
N PRO A 528 36.02 -18.61 0.76
CA PRO A 528 37.19 -17.95 1.32
C PRO A 528 38.41 -18.84 1.48
N PHE A 529 38.26 -20.12 1.88
CA PHE A 529 39.38 -21.05 1.96
C PHE A 529 40.07 -21.20 0.59
N ILE A 530 39.28 -21.37 -0.47
CA ILE A 530 39.79 -21.47 -1.84
C ILE A 530 40.36 -20.12 -2.31
N GLY A 531 39.63 -19.03 -2.10
CA GLY A 531 39.99 -17.70 -2.54
C GLY A 531 41.29 -17.20 -1.95
N ILE A 532 41.46 -17.30 -0.63
CA ILE A 532 42.69 -16.91 0.07
C ILE A 532 43.87 -17.75 -0.42
N LYS A 533 43.70 -19.07 -0.59
CA LYS A 533 44.77 -19.94 -1.10
C LYS A 533 45.19 -19.59 -2.53
N LEU A 534 44.23 -19.32 -3.42
CA LEU A 534 44.54 -18.93 -4.80
C LEU A 534 45.28 -17.59 -4.85
N ILE A 535 44.87 -16.63 -4.02
CA ILE A 535 45.56 -15.34 -3.91
C ILE A 535 46.98 -15.55 -3.35
N ASP A 536 47.15 -16.37 -2.32
CA ASP A 536 48.47 -16.68 -1.74
C ASP A 536 49.42 -17.30 -2.76
N ILE A 537 48.95 -18.25 -3.56
CA ILE A 537 49.74 -18.85 -4.64
C ILE A 537 50.22 -17.76 -5.62
N VAL A 538 49.36 -16.82 -6.01
CA VAL A 538 49.74 -15.74 -6.93
C VAL A 538 50.70 -14.75 -6.27
N VAL A 539 50.42 -14.32 -5.04
CA VAL A 539 51.24 -13.34 -4.31
C VAL A 539 52.63 -13.90 -3.99
N SER A 540 52.73 -15.19 -3.66
CA SER A 540 53.99 -15.89 -3.40
C SER A 540 54.89 -16.04 -4.63
N LEU A 541 54.40 -15.74 -5.84
CA LEU A 541 55.27 -15.66 -7.02
C LEU A 541 56.06 -14.33 -7.07
N PHE A 542 55.61 -13.32 -6.32
CA PHE A 542 56.19 -11.98 -6.31
C PHE A 542 56.98 -11.67 -5.02
N TYR A 543 56.92 -12.55 -4.03
CA TYR A 543 57.61 -12.50 -2.74
C TYR A 543 58.45 -13.75 -2.55
#